data_AF-A0A530BH42-F1
#
_entry.id   AF-A0A530BH42-F1
#
_cell.length_a   1.000
_cell.length_b   1.000
_cell.length_c   1.000
_cell.angle_alpha   90.00
_cell.angle_beta   90.00
_cell.angle_gamma   90.00
#
_symmetry.space_group_name_H-M   'P 1'
#
loop_
_entity.id
_entity.type
_entity.pdbx_description
1 polymer ?
#
loop_
_entity_poly.entity_id
_entity_poly.type
_entity_poly.pdbx_seq_one_letter_code
_entity_poly.pdbx_strand_id
1 'polypeptide(L)'
;EQVRLLMDASANLDAVRLHQEAAFLATKADIREEIDRLKTHVASARTLLGSGGAVGRKLDFLAQEFNRESNTLCSKSNAAAVTAIGLELKAVVDQFREQVQNLE
;
A
#
# COMPACT_ATOMS: atom_id res chain seq x y z
N GLU A 1 10.63 -6.76 -22.99
CA GLU A 1 10.63 -5.48 -23.73
C GLU A 1 11.57 -4.40 -23.21
N GLN A 2 11.22 -3.68 -22.13
CA GLN A 2 11.85 -2.38 -21.79
C GLN A 2 13.35 -2.45 -21.47
N VAL A 3 13.77 -3.47 -20.73
CA VAL A 3 15.20 -3.71 -20.42
C VAL A 3 15.99 -4.06 -21.69
N ARG A 4 15.39 -4.81 -22.62
CA ARG A 4 16.03 -5.20 -23.88
C ARG A 4 16.24 -3.99 -24.80
N LEU A 5 15.24 -3.11 -24.88
CA LEU A 5 15.34 -1.84 -25.62
C LEU A 5 16.42 -0.91 -25.07
N LEU A 6 16.62 -0.87 -23.74
CA LEU A 6 17.71 -0.12 -23.11
C LEU A 6 19.09 -0.71 -23.43
N MET A 7 19.19 -2.05 -23.49
CA MET A 7 20.43 -2.75 -23.83
C MET A 7 20.81 -2.60 -25.31
N ASP A 8 19.82 -2.62 -26.21
CA ASP A 8 20.04 -2.46 -27.66
C ASP A 8 20.41 -1.01 -28.04
N ALA A 9 20.03 -0.01 -27.22
CA ALA A 9 20.27 1.41 -27.49
C ALA A 9 21.60 1.96 -26.93
N SER A 10 22.31 1.23 -26.06
CA SER A 10 23.47 1.78 -25.34
C SER A 10 24.70 0.87 -25.45
N ALA A 11 25.64 1.24 -26.31
CA ALA A 11 26.91 0.52 -26.51
C ALA A 11 27.90 0.57 -25.32
N ASN A 12 27.52 1.15 -24.17
CA ASN A 12 28.30 1.19 -22.93
C ASN A 12 27.38 1.45 -21.73
N LEU A 13 26.55 0.48 -21.35
CA LEU A 13 25.82 0.52 -20.08
C LEU A 13 26.80 0.32 -18.92
N ASP A 14 27.05 1.36 -18.14
CA ASP A 14 27.82 1.26 -16.89
C ASP A 14 27.08 0.31 -15.93
N ALA A 15 27.74 -0.81 -15.61
CA ALA A 15 27.21 -1.82 -14.73
C ALA A 15 26.86 -1.24 -13.35
N VAL A 16 27.65 -0.33 -12.81
CA VAL A 16 27.38 0.28 -11.50
C VAL A 16 26.08 1.07 -11.53
N ARG A 17 25.88 1.87 -12.59
CA ARG A 17 24.63 2.63 -12.79
C ARG A 17 23.43 1.70 -12.96
N LEU A 18 23.57 0.60 -13.69
CA LEU A 18 22.51 -0.40 -13.86
C LEU A 18 22.11 -1.05 -12.52
N HIS A 19 23.08 -1.39 -11.66
CA HIS A 19 22.80 -1.96 -10.34
C HIS A 19 22.07 -0.95 -9.44
N GLN A 20 22.47 0.33 -9.48
CA GLN A 20 21.81 1.40 -8.73
C GLN A 20 20.35 1.58 -9.16
N GLU A 21 20.08 1.63 -10.47
CA GLU A 21 18.72 1.73 -11.00
C GLU A 21 17.88 0.49 -10.66
N ALA A 22 18.46 -0.71 -10.75
CA ALA A 22 17.77 -1.94 -10.36
C ALA A 22 17.39 -1.94 -8.87
N ALA A 23 18.30 -1.53 -7.98
CA ALA A 23 18.03 -1.42 -6.55
C ALA A 23 16.97 -0.35 -6.25
N PHE A 24 17.01 0.78 -6.95
CA PHE A 24 16.02 1.86 -6.82
C PHE A 24 14.62 1.40 -7.26
N LEU A 25 14.52 0.73 -8.40
CA LEU A 25 13.25 0.16 -8.89
C LEU A 25 12.71 -0.93 -7.95
N ALA A 26 13.58 -1.79 -7.43
CA ALA A 26 13.19 -2.82 -6.46
C ALA A 26 12.64 -2.19 -5.18
N THR A 27 13.28 -1.15 -4.66
CA THR A 27 12.81 -0.41 -3.48
C THR A 27 11.47 0.28 -3.73
N LYS A 28 11.27 0.84 -4.93
CA LYS A 28 9.99 1.45 -5.33
C LYS A 28 8.85 0.43 -5.45
N ALA A 29 9.16 -0.80 -5.86
CA ALA A 29 8.18 -1.87 -6.02
C ALA A 29 7.95 -2.68 -4.73
N ASP A 30 8.74 -2.45 -3.67
CA ASP A 30 8.58 -3.17 -2.40
C ASP A 30 7.36 -2.65 -1.63
N ILE A 31 6.40 -3.56 -1.42
CA ILE A 31 5.12 -3.33 -0.76
C ILE A 31 4.98 -4.12 0.55
N ARG A 32 6.03 -4.82 1.00
CA ARG A 32 5.96 -5.70 2.18
C ARG A 32 5.65 -4.93 3.45
N GLU A 33 6.24 -3.76 3.59
CA GLU A 33 6.03 -2.91 4.77
C GLU A 33 4.57 -2.47 4.88
N GLU A 34 3.95 -2.05 3.78
CA GLU A 34 2.54 -1.65 3.72
C GLU A 34 1.61 -2.81 4.09
N ILE A 35 1.92 -4.02 3.62
CA ILE A 35 1.15 -5.24 3.96
C ILE A 35 1.24 -5.54 5.46
N ASP A 36 2.44 -5.44 6.05
CA ASP A 36 2.63 -5.72 7.48
C ASP A 36 2.01 -4.64 8.37
N ARG A 37 2.05 -3.36 7.96
CA ARG A 37 1.32 -2.28 8.61
C ARG A 37 -0.20 -2.50 8.55
N LEU A 38 -0.75 -2.86 7.38
CA LEU A 38 -2.18 -3.22 7.25
C LEU A 38 -2.59 -4.33 8.20
N LYS A 39 -1.83 -5.43 8.30
CA LYS A 39 -2.11 -6.52 9.26
C LYS A 39 -2.17 -6.01 10.70
N THR A 40 -1.22 -5.16 11.07
CA THR A 40 -1.14 -4.56 12.41
C THR A 40 -2.35 -3.67 12.69
N HIS A 41 -2.74 -2.83 11.73
CA HIS A 41 -3.93 -1.98 11.83
C HIS A 41 -5.23 -2.81 11.91
N VAL A 42 -5.35 -3.89 11.13
CA VAL A 42 -6.52 -4.81 11.21
C VAL A 42 -6.61 -5.47 12.58
N ALA A 43 -5.50 -5.95 13.14
CA ALA A 43 -5.48 -6.53 14.48
C ALA A 43 -5.90 -5.50 15.56
N SER A 44 -5.44 -4.25 15.42
CA SER A 44 -5.81 -3.15 16.32
C SER A 44 -7.30 -2.81 16.22
N ALA A 45 -7.86 -2.72 15.00
CA ALA A 45 -9.28 -2.47 14.78
C ALA A 45 -10.15 -3.55 15.41
N ARG A 46 -9.79 -4.83 15.21
CA ARG A 46 -10.50 -5.97 15.83
C ARG A 46 -10.47 -5.91 17.35
N THR A 47 -9.33 -5.53 17.93
CA THR A 47 -9.18 -5.37 19.38
C THR A 47 -10.09 -4.27 19.92
N LEU A 48 -10.13 -3.11 19.25
CA LEU A 48 -11.00 -1.99 19.63
C LEU A 48 -12.48 -2.35 19.55
N LEU A 49 -12.90 -3.02 18.48
CA LEU A 49 -14.27 -3.48 18.31
C LEU A 49 -14.66 -4.49 19.40
N GLY A 50 -13.74 -5.35 19.82
CA GLY A 50 -13.96 -6.32 20.89
C GLY A 50 -13.98 -5.72 22.30
N SER A 51 -13.27 -4.61 22.54
CA SER A 51 -13.25 -3.96 23.87
C SER A 51 -14.54 -3.19 24.19
N GLY A 52 -15.31 -2.80 23.17
CA GLY A 52 -16.50 -1.96 23.34
C GLY A 52 -16.18 -0.56 23.88
N GLY A 53 -17.23 0.19 24.24
CA GLY A 53 -17.12 1.56 24.74
C GLY A 53 -16.89 2.61 23.65
N ALA A 54 -16.42 3.79 24.04
CA ALA A 54 -16.22 4.92 23.13
C ALA A 54 -14.94 4.75 22.29
N VAL A 55 -15.06 4.02 21.19
CA VAL A 55 -13.92 3.71 20.29
C VAL A 55 -13.93 4.48 18.96
N GLY A 56 -14.98 5.26 18.66
CA GLY A 56 -15.16 5.98 17.38
C GLY A 56 -13.92 6.74 16.92
N ARG A 57 -13.40 7.67 17.74
CA ARG A 57 -12.18 8.43 17.43
C ARG A 57 -10.95 7.56 17.13
N LYS A 58 -10.80 6.41 17.81
CA LYS A 58 -9.67 5.49 17.55
C LYS A 58 -9.87 4.72 16.24
N LEU A 59 -11.11 4.36 15.92
CA LEU A 59 -11.44 3.76 14.64
C LEU A 59 -11.28 4.75 13.48
N ASP A 60 -11.56 6.04 13.69
CA ASP A 60 -11.35 7.08 12.66
C ASP A 60 -9.86 7.24 12.35
N PHE A 61 -9.01 7.25 13.39
CA PHE A 61 -7.56 7.20 13.20
C PHE A 61 -7.13 5.97 12.39
N LEU A 62 -7.65 4.78 12.71
CA LEU A 62 -7.33 3.58 11.92
C LEU A 62 -7.84 3.65 10.48
N ALA A 63 -8.99 4.28 10.23
CA ALA A 63 -9.49 4.51 8.88
C ALA A 63 -8.52 5.37 8.05
N GLN A 64 -7.93 6.41 8.66
CA GLN A 64 -6.90 7.24 8.02
C GLN A 64 -5.63 6.44 7.72
N GLU A 65 -5.16 5.62 8.66
CA GLU A 65 -3.98 4.78 8.45
C GLU A 65 -4.23 3.71 7.37
N PHE A 66 -5.39 3.05 7.36
CA PHE A 66 -5.77 2.14 6.27
C PHE A 66 -5.77 2.82 4.90
N ASN A 67 -6.26 4.07 4.83
CA ASN A 67 -6.27 4.83 3.58
C ASN A 67 -4.83 5.14 3.12
N ARG A 68 -3.93 5.51 4.04
CA ARG A 68 -2.51 5.74 3.74
C ARG A 68 -1.86 4.49 3.15
N GLU A 69 -2.06 3.33 3.76
CA GLU A 69 -1.46 2.09 3.27
C GLU A 69 -2.03 1.67 1.92
N SER A 70 -3.35 1.77 1.74
CA SER A 70 -4.01 1.43 0.48
C SER A 70 -3.56 2.33 -0.68
N ASN A 71 -3.36 3.63 -0.43
CA ASN A 71 -2.80 4.56 -1.42
C ASN A 71 -1.37 4.19 -1.82
N THR A 72 -0.55 3.84 -0.84
CA THR A 72 0.84 3.45 -1.08
C THR A 72 0.91 2.16 -1.89
N LEU A 73 0.09 1.16 -1.56
CA LEU A 73 -0.03 -0.08 -2.35
C LEU A 73 -0.41 0.20 -3.80
N CYS A 74 -1.43 1.03 -4.04
CA CYS A 74 -1.86 1.37 -5.39
C CYS A 74 -0.77 2.10 -6.20
N SER A 75 -0.03 3.02 -5.56
CA SER A 75 1.01 3.82 -6.23
C SER A 75 2.32 3.07 -6.48
N LYS A 76 2.64 2.06 -5.65
CA LYS A 76 3.79 1.17 -5.84
C LYS A 76 3.49 -0.07 -6.70
N SER A 77 2.21 -0.35 -6.97
CA SER A 77 1.79 -1.53 -7.73
C SER A 77 2.30 -1.48 -9.17
N ASN A 78 3.09 -2.49 -9.54
CA ASN A 78 3.59 -2.71 -10.90
C ASN A 78 2.81 -3.79 -11.66
N ALA A 79 1.86 -4.47 -11.00
CA ALA A 79 1.09 -5.57 -11.55
C ALA A 79 -0.41 -5.21 -11.54
N ALA A 80 -1.08 -5.38 -12.68
CA ALA A 80 -2.51 -5.06 -12.82
C ALA A 80 -3.38 -5.75 -11.77
N ALA A 81 -3.05 -7.00 -11.40
CA ALA A 81 -3.75 -7.74 -10.35
C ALA A 81 -3.62 -7.07 -8.97
N VAL A 82 -2.43 -6.59 -8.59
CA VAL A 82 -2.20 -5.89 -7.32
C VAL A 82 -2.92 -4.55 -7.32
N THR A 83 -2.95 -3.84 -8.46
CA THR A 83 -3.71 -2.59 -8.61
C THR A 83 -5.21 -2.83 -8.41
N ALA A 84 -5.77 -3.87 -9.01
CA ALA A 84 -7.19 -4.21 -8.84
C ALA A 84 -7.53 -4.48 -7.37
N ILE A 85 -6.72 -5.29 -6.68
CA ILE A 85 -6.87 -5.57 -5.25
C ILE A 85 -6.77 -4.28 -4.42
N GLY A 86 -5.83 -3.39 -4.76
CA GLY A 86 -5.68 -2.09 -4.09
C GLY A 86 -6.92 -1.21 -4.23
N LEU A 87 -7.54 -1.17 -5.42
CA LEU A 87 -8.77 -0.41 -5.65
C LEU A 87 -9.95 -0.97 -4.84
N GLU A 88 -10.10 -2.29 -4.78
CA GLU A 88 -11.10 -2.95 -3.93
C GLU A 88 -10.87 -2.64 -2.45
N LEU A 89 -9.61 -2.68 -1.99
CA LEU A 89 -9.25 -2.30 -0.63
C LEU A 89 -9.62 -0.85 -0.33
N LYS A 90 -9.36 0.10 -1.24
CA LYS A 90 -9.78 1.50 -1.06
C LYS A 90 -11.28 1.63 -0.84
N ALA A 91 -12.09 0.93 -1.64
CA ALA A 91 -13.54 0.96 -1.50
C ALA A 91 -13.99 0.45 -0.11
N VAL A 92 -13.39 -0.64 0.37
CA VAL A 92 -13.67 -1.18 1.72
C VAL A 92 -13.24 -0.20 2.82
N VAL A 93 -12.10 0.46 2.67
CA VAL A 93 -11.60 1.47 3.63
C VAL A 93 -12.51 2.69 3.68
N ASP A 94 -12.99 3.17 2.53
CA ASP A 94 -13.90 4.30 2.47
C ASP A 94 -15.24 3.95 3.12
N GLN A 95 -15.78 2.75 2.84
CA GLN A 95 -16.97 2.25 3.53
C GLN A 95 -16.76 2.13 5.04
N PHE A 96 -15.61 1.60 5.48
CA PHE A 96 -15.29 1.52 6.90
C PHE A 96 -15.27 2.91 7.56
N ARG A 97 -14.65 3.90 6.90
CA ARG A 97 -14.60 5.28 7.39
C ARG A 97 -16.00 5.88 7.53
N GLU A 98 -16.86 5.70 6.53
CA GLU A 98 -18.26 6.15 6.59
C GLU A 98 -19.01 5.53 7.76
N GLN A 99 -18.84 4.22 8.01
CA GLN A 99 -19.46 3.56 9.16
C GLN A 99 -18.97 4.14 10.48
N VAL A 100 -17.67 4.40 10.61
CA VAL A 100 -17.11 4.99 11.83
C VAL A 100 -17.67 6.39 12.09
N GLN A 101 -17.80 7.22 11.05
CA GLN A 101 -18.31 8.58 11.17
C GLN A 101 -19.81 8.64 11.45
N ASN A 102 -20.58 7.66 10.97
CA ASN A 102 -22.02 7.57 11.25
C ASN A 102 -22.33 7.07 12.68
N LEU A 103 -21.35 6.56 13.41
CA LEU A 103 -21.49 6.08 14.80
C LEU A 103 -21.12 7.15 15.84
N GLU A 104 -20.57 8.29 15.41
CA GLU A 104 -20.38 9.48 16.25
C GLU A 104 -21.67 10.29 16.39
#